data_AF-A0A1C5VGS1-F1
#
_entry.id   AF-A0A1C5VGS1-F1
#
_cell.length_a   1.000
_cell.length_b   1.000
_cell.length_c   1.000
_cell.angle_alpha   90.00
_cell.angle_beta   90.00
_cell.angle_gamma   90.00
#
_symmetry.space_group_name_H-M   'P 1'
#
loop_
_entity.id
_entity.type
_entity.pdbx_description
1 polymer ?
#
loop_
_entity_poly.entity_id
_entity_poly.type
_entity_poly.pdbx_seq_one_letter_code
_entity_poly.pdbx_strand_id
1 'polypeptide(L)' 'MKKLDNFSNCLTVLKNADFKMADNNEIYRTGVIGQFNLTFELAWKALQEVMKQHGVTDAQTGSPREILQLGYKLGFI' A
#
# COMPACT_ATOMS: atom_id res chain seq x y z
N MET A 1 9.23 -10.17 4.76
CA MET A 1 10.12 -9.05 4.36
C MET A 1 9.59 -7.83 5.05
N LYS A 2 10.38 -7.08 5.85
CA LYS A 2 9.86 -6.02 6.74
C LYS A 2 8.84 -5.08 6.09
N LYS A 3 9.05 -4.63 4.84
CA LYS A 3 8.09 -3.77 4.12
C LYS A 3 6.77 -4.47 3.77
N LEU A 4 6.85 -5.71 3.30
CA LEU A 4 5.67 -6.54 3.02
C LEU A 4 4.90 -6.86 4.31
N ASP A 5 5.62 -7.13 5.39
CA ASP A 5 5.04 -7.44 6.69
C ASP A 5 4.30 -6.21 7.24
N ASN A 6 4.91 -5.01 7.13
CA ASN A 6 4.27 -3.74 7.50
C ASN A 6 3.02 -3.44 6.68
N PHE A 7 3.08 -3.64 5.35
CA PHE A 7 1.92 -3.50 4.47
C PHE A 7 0.79 -4.45 4.90
N SER A 8 1.11 -5.73 5.11
CA SER A 8 0.13 -6.76 5.49
C SER A 8 -0.57 -6.45 6.81
N ASN A 9 0.18 -5.94 7.79
CA ASN A 9 -0.37 -5.50 9.07
C ASN A 9 -1.34 -4.31 8.88
N CYS A 10 -0.95 -3.29 8.11
CA CYS A 10 -1.81 -2.13 7.87
C CYS A 10 -3.07 -2.49 7.07
N LEU A 11 -2.93 -3.37 6.08
CA LEU A 11 -4.04 -3.91 5.30
C LEU A 11 -5.01 -4.70 6.19
N THR A 12 -4.51 -5.47 7.15
CA THR A 12 -5.35 -6.22 8.10
C THR A 12 -6.17 -5.27 8.96
N VAL A 13 -5.57 -4.19 9.49
CA VAL A 13 -6.30 -3.16 10.23
C VAL A 13 -7.36 -2.49 9.36
N LEU A 14 -7.02 -2.12 8.12
CA LEU A 14 -7.97 -1.50 7.19
C LEU A 14 -9.13 -2.43 6.82
N LYS A 15 -8.85 -3.71 6.58
CA LYS A 15 -9.85 -4.73 6.26
C LYS A 15 -10.86 -4.93 7.40
N ASN A 16 -10.39 -4.75 8.64
CA ASN A 16 -11.20 -4.91 9.84
C ASN A 16 -11.88 -3.62 10.31
N ALA A 17 -11.74 -2.51 9.58
CA ALA A 17 -12.44 -1.27 9.92
C ALA A 17 -13.96 -1.42 9.74
N ASP A 18 -14.73 -0.79 10.62
CA ASP A 18 -16.19 -0.76 10.55
C ASP A 18 -16.66 0.36 9.60
N PHE A 19 -16.84 0.02 8.34
CA PHE A 19 -17.28 1.00 7.33
C PHE A 19 -18.70 1.53 7.60
N LYS A 20 -19.57 0.79 8.29
CA LYS A 20 -20.90 1.30 8.66
C LYS A 20 -20.80 2.40 9.72
N MET A 21 -19.86 2.27 10.65
CA MET A 21 -19.55 3.34 11.60
C MET A 21 -18.97 4.57 10.89
N ALA A 22 -18.12 4.37 9.88
CA ALA A 22 -17.54 5.46 9.10
C ALA A 22 -18.58 6.28 8.31
N ASP A 23 -19.73 5.70 7.95
CA ASP A 23 -20.79 6.44 7.26
C ASP A 23 -21.33 7.60 8.13
N ASN A 24 -21.47 7.37 9.43
CA ASN A 24 -22.15 8.29 10.35
C ASN A 24 -21.23 8.99 11.36
N ASN A 25 -19.95 8.60 11.44
CA ASN A 25 -18.98 9.18 12.38
C ASN A 25 -17.77 9.76 11.62
N GLU A 26 -17.68 11.08 11.56
CA GLU A 26 -16.65 11.78 10.79
C GLU A 26 -15.23 11.56 11.32
N ILE A 27 -15.06 11.47 12.65
CA ILE A 27 -13.76 11.21 13.28
C ILE A 27 -13.32 9.78 12.94
N TYR A 28 -14.22 8.81 13.06
CA TYR A 28 -13.93 7.43 12.70
C TYR A 28 -13.60 7.30 11.21
N ARG A 29 -14.38 7.94 10.33
CA ARG A 29 -14.12 8.01 8.89
C ARG A 29 -12.75 8.61 8.57
N THR A 30 -12.38 9.69 9.26
CA THR A 30 -11.05 10.29 9.13
C THR A 30 -9.95 9.29 9.51
N GLY A 31 -10.15 8.50 10.57
CA GLY A 31 -9.27 7.40 10.94
C GLY A 31 -9.13 6.33 9.85
N VAL A 32 -10.24 5.91 9.25
CA VAL A 32 -10.25 4.93 8.14
C VAL A 32 -9.52 5.48 6.90
N ILE A 33 -9.75 6.76 6.54
CA ILE A 33 -9.06 7.42 5.42
C ILE A 33 -7.55 7.50 5.70
N GLY A 34 -7.15 7.86 6.93
CA GLY A 34 -5.74 7.86 7.34
C GLY A 34 -5.11 6.47 7.22
N GLN A 35 -5.81 5.43 7.67
CA GLN A 35 -5.35 4.04 7.56
C GLN A 35 -5.25 3.58 6.10
N PHE A 36 -6.17 3.99 5.23
CA PHE A 36 -6.09 3.75 3.79
C PHE A 36 -4.84 4.39 3.18
N ASN A 37 -4.60 5.68 3.45
CA ASN A 37 -3.43 6.39 2.93
C ASN A 37 -2.12 5.72 3.37
N LEU A 38 -2.02 5.32 4.64
CA LEU A 38 -0.86 4.58 5.13
C LEU A 38 -0.71 3.21 4.45
N THR A 39 -1.82 2.48 4.30
CA THR A 39 -1.81 1.15 3.65
C THR A 39 -1.36 1.27 2.19
N PHE A 40 -1.85 2.28 1.46
CA PHE A 40 -1.45 2.56 0.08
C PHE A 40 0.04 2.91 -0.01
N GLU A 41 0.53 3.77 0.89
CA GLU A 41 1.95 4.16 0.95
C GLU A 41 2.87 2.95 1.15
N LEU A 42 2.46 2.00 1.99
CA LEU A 42 3.21 0.77 2.22
C LEU A 42 3.07 -0.22 1.07
N ALA A 43 1.92 -0.27 0.39
CA ALA A 43 1.68 -1.17 -0.73
C ALA A 43 2.68 -0.93 -1.87
N TRP A 44 2.80 0.31 -2.35
CA TRP A 44 3.72 0.61 -3.45
C TRP A 44 5.19 0.45 -3.01
N LYS A 45 5.54 0.74 -1.76
CA LYS A 45 6.90 0.48 -1.23
C LYS A 45 7.22 -1.01 -1.10
N ALA A 46 6.23 -1.83 -0.78
CA ALA A 46 6.38 -3.29 -0.76
C ALA A 46 6.57 -3.83 -2.19
N LEU A 47 5.76 -3.38 -3.15
CA LEU A 47 5.92 -3.72 -4.57
C LEU A 47 7.30 -3.29 -5.10
N GLN A 48 7.74 -2.07 -4.78
CA GLN A 48 9.07 -1.58 -5.13
C GLN A 48 10.18 -2.49 -4.59
N GLU A 49 10.07 -2.93 -3.33
CA GLU A 49 11.04 -3.82 -2.71
C GLU A 49 11.07 -5.20 -3.37
N VAL A 50 9.90 -5.76 -3.69
CA VAL A 50 9.79 -7.03 -4.40
C VAL A 50 10.45 -6.94 -5.78
N MET A 51 10.19 -5.88 -6.54
CA MET A 51 10.82 -5.66 -7.84
C MET A 51 12.34 -5.52 -7.73
N LYS A 52 12.85 -4.79 -6.73
CA LYS A 52 14.30 -4.68 -6.45
C LYS A 52 14.94 -6.05 -6.22
N GLN A 53 14.28 -6.93 -5.47
CA GLN A 53 14.77 -8.29 -5.21
C GLN A 53 14.78 -9.18 -6.44
N HIS A 54 13.91 -8.91 -7.42
CA HIS A 54 13.90 -9.56 -8.72
C HIS A 54 14.87 -8.91 -9.73
N GLY A 55 15.73 -7.98 -9.28
CA GLY A 55 16.74 -7.35 -10.12
C GLY A 55 16.22 -6.24 -11.04
N VAL A 56 15.01 -5.73 -10.81
CA VAL A 56 14.45 -4.62 -11.60
C VAL A 56 15.14 -3.31 -11.20
N THR A 57 16.09 -2.87 -12.02
CA THR A 57 16.85 -1.62 -11.80
C THR A 57 15.96 -0.38 -11.80
N ASP A 58 14.92 -0.38 -12.65
CA ASP A 58 14.00 0.76 -12.79
C ASP A 58 13.17 1.00 -11.51
N ALA A 59 13.15 0.05 -10.56
CA ALA A 59 12.49 0.19 -9.28
C ALA A 59 13.35 0.92 -8.23
N GLN A 60 14.62 1.24 -8.51
CA GLN A 60 15.56 1.88 -7.55
C GLN A 60 14.97 3.16 -6.94
N THR A 61 14.43 4.02 -7.79
CA THR A 61 13.77 5.29 -7.48
C THR A 61 12.43 5.35 -8.22
N GLY A 62 11.54 6.26 -7.80
CA GLY A 62 10.25 6.45 -8.45
C GLY A 62 9.17 6.90 -7.48
N SER A 63 8.25 7.69 -8.01
CA SER A 63 7.00 8.05 -7.36
C SER A 63 6.07 6.83 -7.25
N PRO A 64 5.04 6.87 -6.38
CA PRO A 64 4.06 5.79 -6.26
C PRO A 64 3.46 5.39 -7.61
N ARG A 65 3.15 6.37 -8.47
CA ARG A 65 2.59 6.14 -9.80
C ARG A 65 3.55 5.36 -10.70
N GLU A 66 4.82 5.77 -10.76
CA GLU A 66 5.83 5.12 -11.61
C GLU A 66 6.07 3.67 -11.17
N ILE A 67 6.14 3.43 -9.86
CA ILE A 67 6.31 2.07 -9.30
C ILE A 67 5.13 1.16 -9.66
N LEU A 68 3.89 1.66 -9.55
CA LEU A 68 2.70 0.88 -9.90
C LEU A 68 2.65 0.59 -11.41
N GLN A 69 2.95 1.59 -12.25
CA GLN A 69 3.01 1.41 -13.71
C GLN A 69 4.08 0.41 -14.12
N LEU A 70 5.26 0.46 -13.47
CA LEU A 70 6.34 -0.48 -13.69
C LEU A 70 5.93 -1.90 -13.28
N GLY A 71 5.33 -2.05 -12.10
CA GLY A 71 4.81 -3.34 -11.61
C GLY A 71 3.81 -3.98 -12.57
N TYR A 72 2.89 -3.18 -13.11
CA TYR A 72 1.93 -3.64 -14.12
C TYR A 72 2.62 -4.04 -15.43
N LYS A 73 3.52 -3.19 -15.94
CA LYS A 73 4.28 -3.45 -17.16
C LYS A 73 5.09 -4.75 -17.09
N LEU A 74 5.61 -5.09 -15.90
CA LEU A 74 6.43 -6.28 -15.66
C LEU A 74 5.65 -7.50 -15.15
N GLY A 75 4.33 -7.39 -14.97
CA GLY A 75 3.46 -8.51 -14.56
C GLY A 75 3.52 -8.88 -13.07
N PHE A 76 3.94 -7.96 -12.20
CA PHE A 76 3.87 -8.15 -10.74
C PHE A 76 2.46 -7.90 -10.19
N ILE A 77 1.67 -7.07 -10.87
CA ILE A 77 0.27 -6.71 -10.56
C ILE A 77 -0.54 -6.54 -11.85
#